data_AF-X1VTC4-F1
#
_entry.id   AF-X1VTC4-F1
#
_cell.length_a   1.000
_cell.length_b   1.000
_cell.length_c   1.000
_cell.angle_alpha   90.00
_cell.angle_beta   90.00
_cell.angle_gamma   90.00
#
_symmetry.space_group_name_H-M   'P 1'
#
loop_
_entity.id
_entity.type
_entity.pdbx_description
1 polymer ?
#
loop_
_entity_poly.entity_id
_entity_poly.type
_entity_poly.pdbx_seq_one_letter_code
_entity_poly.pdbx_strand_id
1 'polypeptide(L)'
;MNTRIAISALICLAFLILSWQAPAQNFYKIKGEIYDSWQICRTRPDGIDGYFQVTEEGFRPIIIFESLASNTNIAHKLGQEFRERYSDFYQRAEKIYLFARNQIRYTQDLDQFGYREFAQNADEIARE
;
A
#
# COMPACT_ATOMS: atom_id res chain seq x y z
N MET A 1 25.39 -16.17 -35.86
CA MET A 1 24.22 -15.84 -35.01
C MET A 1 23.52 -14.66 -35.66
N ASN A 2 22.28 -14.83 -36.13
CA ASN A 2 21.57 -13.79 -36.89
C ASN A 2 21.34 -12.57 -35.98
N THR A 3 21.79 -11.39 -36.42
CA THR A 3 21.65 -10.11 -35.70
C THR A 3 20.21 -9.84 -35.27
N ARG A 4 19.22 -10.29 -36.05
CA ARG A 4 17.80 -10.23 -35.67
C ARG A 4 17.44 -11.08 -34.44
N ILE A 5 18.00 -12.28 -34.31
CA ILE A 5 17.77 -13.17 -33.15
C ILE A 5 18.43 -12.58 -31.90
N ALA A 6 19.63 -11.99 -32.06
CA ALA A 6 20.33 -11.34 -30.96
C ALA A 6 19.56 -10.11 -30.43
N ILE A 7 18.98 -9.29 -31.32
CA ILE A 7 18.17 -8.12 -30.94
C ILE A 7 16.87 -8.56 -30.25
N SER A 8 16.17 -9.56 -30.78
CA SER A 8 14.95 -10.08 -30.14
C SER A 8 15.23 -10.68 -28.76
N ALA A 9 16.34 -11.40 -28.59
CA ALA A 9 16.76 -11.94 -27.30
C ALA A 9 17.08 -10.82 -26.29
N LEU A 10 17.73 -9.74 -26.73
CA LEU A 10 18.03 -8.55 -25.90
C LEU A 10 16.76 -7.81 -25.46
N ILE A 11 15.76 -7.70 -26.34
CA ILE A 11 14.47 -7.09 -26.01
C ILE A 11 13.70 -7.96 -25.00
N CYS A 12 13.64 -9.28 -25.21
CA CYS A 12 13.02 -10.19 -24.24
C CYS A 12 13.74 -10.17 -22.88
N LEU A 13 15.06 -10.05 -22.87
CA LEU A 13 15.84 -9.93 -21.64
C LEU A 13 15.53 -8.59 -20.93
N ALA A 14 15.38 -7.49 -21.67
CA ALA A 14 15.01 -6.18 -21.11
C ALA A 14 13.61 -6.18 -20.46
N PHE A 15 12.64 -6.91 -21.03
CA PHE A 15 11.31 -7.07 -20.43
C PHE A 15 11.30 -7.94 -19.17
N LEU A 16 12.27 -8.85 -19.01
CA LEU A 16 12.43 -9.66 -17.80
C LEU A 16 13.11 -8.89 -16.64
N ILE A 17 13.82 -7.79 -16.95
CA ILE A 17 14.48 -6.92 -15.95
C ILE A 17 13.55 -5.80 -15.49
N LEU A 18 12.43 -5.56 -16.18
CA LEU A 18 11.34 -4.73 -15.67
C LEU A 18 10.67 -5.48 -14.52
N SER A 19 11.30 -5.43 -13.34
CA SER A 19 10.66 -5.72 -12.08
C SER A 19 9.35 -4.94 -12.05
N TRP A 20 8.24 -5.65 -11.89
CA TRP A 20 6.93 -5.06 -11.62
C TRP A 20 7.00 -4.44 -10.22
N GLN A 21 7.73 -3.34 -10.08
CA GLN A 21 7.65 -2.51 -8.90
C GLN A 21 6.22 -1.98 -8.90
N ALA A 22 5.47 -2.26 -7.84
CA ALA A 22 4.23 -1.56 -7.59
C ALA A 22 4.56 -0.06 -7.72
N PRO A 23 3.86 0.69 -8.59
CA PRO A 23 4.22 2.07 -8.86
C PRO A 23 4.38 2.81 -7.53
N ALA A 24 5.54 3.46 -7.33
CA ALA A 24 5.70 4.36 -6.19
C ALA A 24 4.50 5.30 -6.17
N GLN A 25 3.84 5.43 -5.01
CA GLN A 25 2.62 6.23 -4.90
C GLN A 25 2.98 7.66 -5.31
N ASN A 26 2.47 8.12 -6.45
CA ASN A 26 2.75 9.48 -6.94
C ASN A 26 1.83 10.44 -6.20
N PHE A 27 2.35 11.05 -5.14
CA PHE A 27 1.66 12.11 -4.43
C PHE A 27 1.74 13.44 -5.17
N TYR A 28 0.67 14.22 -5.14
CA TYR A 28 0.64 15.59 -5.65
C TYR A 28 -0.07 16.53 -4.68
N LYS A 29 0.12 17.84 -4.85
CA LYS A 29 -0.34 18.86 -3.89
C LYS A 29 -1.43 19.76 -4.47
N ILE A 30 -2.53 19.94 -3.74
CA ILE A 30 -3.58 20.92 -4.06
C ILE A 30 -3.82 21.78 -2.81
N LYS A 31 -3.67 23.10 -2.93
CA LYS A 31 -3.97 24.08 -1.85
C LYS A 31 -3.34 23.76 -0.48
N GLY A 32 -2.21 23.07 -0.43
CA GLY A 32 -1.56 22.69 0.83
C GLY A 32 -1.70 21.21 1.19
N GLU A 33 -2.73 20.55 0.65
CA GLU A 33 -3.12 19.17 0.94
C GLU A 33 -2.42 18.19 -0.02
N ILE A 34 -2.22 16.95 0.43
CA ILE A 34 -1.58 15.89 -0.36
C ILE A 34 -2.62 14.91 -0.88
N TYR A 35 -2.52 14.60 -2.16
CA TYR A 35 -3.42 13.70 -2.88
C TYR A 35 -2.64 12.56 -3.51
N ASP A 36 -3.26 11.38 -3.56
CA ASP A 36 -2.72 10.21 -4.26
C ASP A 36 -3.30 10.05 -5.67
N SER A 37 -2.88 8.99 -6.36
CA SER A 37 -3.34 8.70 -7.73
C SER A 37 -4.82 8.32 -7.83
N TRP A 38 -5.48 8.00 -6.71
CA TRP A 38 -6.92 7.76 -6.60
C TRP A 38 -7.69 9.05 -6.34
N GLN A 39 -7.02 10.19 -6.34
CA GLN A 39 -7.56 11.52 -6.04
C GLN A 39 -8.06 11.64 -4.60
N ILE A 40 -7.53 10.80 -3.69
CA ILE A 40 -7.87 10.85 -2.27
C ILE A 40 -6.88 11.77 -1.56
N CYS A 41 -7.42 12.67 -0.75
CA CYS A 41 -6.66 13.53 0.12
C CYS A 41 -6.11 12.72 1.29
N ARG A 42 -4.78 12.57 1.37
CA ARG A 42 -4.06 11.89 2.46
C ARG A 42 -3.98 12.72 3.73
N THR A 43 -4.17 14.04 3.64
CA THR A 43 -4.03 14.97 4.77
C THR A 43 -5.35 15.36 5.40
N ARG A 44 -6.47 14.81 4.93
CA ARG A 44 -7.81 15.09 5.47
C ARG A 44 -8.63 13.81 5.62
N PRO A 45 -9.14 13.51 6.83
CA PRO A 45 -9.94 12.31 7.06
C PRO A 45 -11.29 12.35 6.35
N ASP A 46 -11.99 13.47 6.42
CA ASP A 46 -13.39 13.61 6.06
C ASP A 46 -13.62 14.31 4.71
N GLY A 47 -14.88 14.35 4.29
CA GLY A 47 -15.29 14.88 2.99
C GLY A 47 -15.25 13.84 1.87
N ILE A 48 -15.76 14.24 0.70
CA ILE A 48 -15.96 13.32 -0.44
C ILE A 48 -14.66 12.72 -0.97
N ASP A 49 -13.54 13.41 -0.81
CA ASP A 49 -12.19 13.02 -1.20
C ASP A 49 -11.29 12.71 0.00
N GLY A 50 -11.81 12.70 1.24
CA GLY A 50 -11.04 12.34 2.43
C GLY A 50 -10.81 10.85 2.56
N TYR A 51 -9.75 10.43 3.26
CA TYR A 51 -9.37 9.01 3.34
C TYR A 51 -10.36 8.11 4.11
N PHE A 52 -11.24 8.69 4.93
CA PHE A 52 -12.35 8.01 5.60
C PHE A 52 -13.71 8.20 4.90
N GLN A 53 -13.83 9.14 3.96
CA GLN A 53 -15.07 9.57 3.31
C GLN A 53 -16.31 9.49 4.22
N VAL A 54 -16.28 10.28 5.29
CA VAL A 54 -17.45 10.51 6.14
C VAL A 54 -18.30 11.59 5.46
N THR A 55 -19.50 11.23 5.03
CA THR A 55 -20.48 12.13 4.39
C THR A 55 -21.85 11.98 5.06
N GLU A 56 -22.82 12.81 4.65
CA GLU A 56 -24.21 12.67 5.11
C GLU A 56 -24.84 11.33 4.70
N GLU A 57 -24.34 10.71 3.62
CA GLU A 57 -24.86 9.46 3.06
C GLU A 57 -24.28 8.23 3.75
N GLY A 58 -23.20 8.39 4.53
CA GLY A 58 -22.60 7.33 5.33
C GLY A 58 -21.09 7.43 5.48
N PHE A 59 -20.49 6.28 5.81
CA PHE A 59 -19.05 6.14 6.04
C PHE A 59 -18.46 5.15 5.05
N ARG A 60 -17.51 5.60 4.23
CA ARG A 60 -16.80 4.77 3.26
C ARG A 60 -15.29 4.99 3.35
N PRO A 61 -14.56 4.18 4.13
CA PRO A 61 -13.12 4.34 4.29
C PRO A 61 -12.36 3.88 3.04
N ILE A 62 -12.22 4.77 2.05
CA ILE A 62 -11.56 4.48 0.77
C ILE A 62 -10.14 3.92 0.96
N ILE A 63 -9.46 4.36 2.02
CA ILE A 63 -8.10 3.94 2.36
C ILE A 63 -7.94 2.41 2.53
N ILE A 64 -8.99 1.73 3.01
CA ILE A 64 -8.98 0.27 3.14
C ILE A 64 -8.96 -0.39 1.77
N PHE A 65 -9.73 0.14 0.81
CA PHE A 65 -9.80 -0.41 -0.54
C PHE A 65 -8.50 -0.18 -1.31
N GLU A 66 -7.89 0.99 -1.12
CA GLU A 66 -6.59 1.31 -1.71
C GLU A 66 -5.50 0.37 -1.18
N SER A 67 -5.45 0.14 0.14
CA SER A 67 -4.51 -0.79 0.77
C SER A 67 -4.64 -2.24 0.29
N LEU A 68 -5.82 -2.64 -0.22
CA LEU A 68 -6.06 -3.99 -0.74
C LEU A 68 -5.65 -4.16 -2.21
N ALA A 69 -5.51 -3.08 -2.99
CA ALA A 69 -5.46 -3.15 -4.45
C ALA A 69 -4.38 -4.10 -5.01
N SER A 70 -3.13 -3.64 -5.11
CA SER A 70 -2.04 -4.39 -5.76
C SER A 70 -1.57 -5.62 -4.97
N ASN A 71 -1.80 -5.63 -3.65
CA ASN A 71 -1.20 -6.60 -2.74
C ASN A 71 -2.15 -7.70 -2.25
N THR A 72 -3.39 -7.78 -2.75
CA THR A 72 -4.37 -8.81 -2.34
C THR A 72 -3.78 -10.24 -2.38
N ASN A 73 -3.09 -10.60 -3.47
CA ASN A 73 -2.52 -11.94 -3.63
C ASN A 73 -1.40 -12.22 -2.61
N ILE A 74 -0.57 -11.22 -2.32
CA ILE A 74 0.53 -11.33 -1.36
C ILE A 74 -0.04 -11.45 0.05
N ALA A 75 -1.00 -10.60 0.42
CA ALA A 75 -1.68 -10.65 1.70
C ALA A 75 -2.39 -12.00 1.92
N HIS A 76 -3.04 -12.53 0.88
CA HIS A 76 -3.67 -13.85 0.93
C HIS A 76 -2.64 -14.95 1.19
N LYS A 77 -1.54 -14.97 0.42
CA LYS A 77 -0.47 -15.97 0.59
C LYS A 77 0.12 -15.91 2.00
N LEU A 78 0.43 -14.72 2.49
CA LEU A 78 0.97 -14.55 3.84
C LEU A 78 -0.02 -15.06 4.90
N GLY A 79 -1.32 -14.79 4.74
CA GLY A 79 -2.36 -15.33 5.61
C GLY A 79 -2.40 -16.87 5.63
N GLN A 80 -2.17 -17.53 4.49
CA GLN A 80 -2.04 -18.99 4.42
C GLN A 80 -0.83 -19.48 5.21
N GLU A 81 0.33 -18.84 5.04
CA GLU A 81 1.56 -19.20 5.77
C GLU A 81 1.39 -19.04 7.30
N PHE A 82 0.71 -17.99 7.76
CA PHE A 82 0.37 -17.83 9.18
C PHE A 82 -0.57 -18.94 9.67
N ARG A 83 -1.55 -19.35 8.85
CA ARG A 83 -2.48 -20.43 9.17
C ARG A 83 -1.80 -21.79 9.29
N GLU A 84 -0.84 -22.07 8.43
CA GLU A 84 -0.05 -23.30 8.48
C GLU A 84 0.89 -23.34 9.69
N ARG A 85 1.54 -22.20 10.00
CA ARG A 85 2.51 -22.11 11.10
C ARG A 85 1.86 -22.08 12.49
N TYR A 86 0.71 -21.45 12.61
CA TYR A 86 0.00 -21.25 13.88
C TYR A 86 -1.42 -21.77 13.74
N SER A 87 -1.64 -23.04 14.13
CA SER A 87 -2.95 -23.70 14.00
C SER A 87 -3.98 -23.13 14.99
N ASP A 88 -3.54 -22.80 16.21
CA ASP A 88 -4.39 -22.14 17.20
C ASP A 88 -4.82 -20.75 16.74
N PHE A 89 -6.11 -20.45 16.92
CA PHE A 89 -6.71 -19.21 16.43
C PHE A 89 -6.16 -17.98 17.14
N TYR A 90 -6.05 -18.02 18.47
CA TYR A 90 -5.62 -16.87 19.27
C TYR A 90 -4.14 -16.59 19.08
N GLN A 91 -3.31 -17.63 19.06
CA GLN A 91 -1.89 -17.51 18.76
C GLN A 91 -1.69 -16.93 17.35
N ARG A 92 -2.42 -17.42 16.34
CA ARG A 92 -2.30 -16.87 14.98
C ARG A 92 -2.68 -15.40 14.92
N ALA A 93 -3.77 -15.01 15.58
CA ALA A 93 -4.18 -13.61 15.64
C ALA A 93 -3.11 -12.73 16.30
N GLU A 94 -2.53 -13.18 17.42
CA GLU A 94 -1.43 -12.49 18.09
C GLU A 94 -0.21 -12.34 17.16
N LYS A 95 0.16 -13.40 16.43
CA LYS A 95 1.32 -13.35 15.52
C LYS A 95 1.10 -12.43 14.32
N ILE A 96 -0.11 -12.40 13.77
CA ILE A 96 -0.49 -11.44 12.72
C ILE A 96 -0.44 -10.01 13.27
N TYR A 97 -1.00 -9.78 14.46
CA TYR A 97 -0.97 -8.47 15.11
C TYR A 97 0.46 -7.97 15.32
N LEU A 98 1.34 -8.80 15.91
CA LEU A 98 2.73 -8.45 16.15
C LEU A 98 3.49 -8.21 14.84
N PHE A 99 3.22 -9.01 13.81
CA PHE A 99 3.79 -8.81 12.48
C PHE A 99 3.43 -7.43 11.92
N ALA A 100 2.15 -7.07 11.90
CA ALA A 100 1.71 -5.77 11.39
C ALA A 100 2.22 -4.60 12.25
N ARG A 101 2.09 -4.71 13.58
CA ARG A 101 2.51 -3.70 14.55
C ARG A 101 3.98 -3.33 14.40
N ASN A 102 4.85 -4.32 14.22
CA ASN A 102 6.30 -4.11 14.22
C ASN A 102 6.79 -3.36 12.97
N GLN A 103 5.97 -3.24 11.93
CA GLN A 103 6.27 -2.44 10.75
C GLN A 103 5.91 -0.96 10.94
N ILE A 104 5.13 -0.62 11.98
CA ILE A 104 4.62 0.73 12.20
C ILE A 104 5.58 1.50 13.11
N ARG A 105 6.04 2.66 12.64
CA ARG A 105 6.71 3.64 13.48
C ARG A 105 5.69 4.48 14.23
N TYR A 106 5.52 4.21 15.52
CA TYR A 106 4.62 4.97 16.39
C TYR A 106 5.20 6.35 16.72
N THR A 107 4.88 7.33 15.89
CA THR A 107 5.25 8.76 16.06
C THR A 107 4.09 9.64 15.56
N GLN A 108 4.17 10.95 15.79
CA GLN A 108 3.20 11.90 15.26
C GLN A 108 3.34 12.03 13.73
N ASP A 109 2.23 12.21 13.02
CA ASP A 109 2.22 12.47 11.58
C ASP A 109 3.00 13.75 11.23
N LEU A 110 2.96 14.75 12.11
CA LEU A 110 3.68 16.00 11.93
C LEU A 110 5.20 15.76 11.91
N ASP A 111 5.69 14.90 12.79
CA ASP A 111 7.11 14.58 12.88
C ASP A 111 7.56 13.65 11.73
N GLN A 112 6.67 12.75 11.28
CA GLN A 112 6.99 11.77 10.25
C GLN A 112 6.83 12.32 8.83
N PHE A 113 5.74 13.01 8.56
CA PHE A 113 5.32 13.43 7.22
C PHE A 113 5.33 14.95 7.06
N GLY A 114 5.40 15.73 8.15
CA GLY A 114 5.32 17.19 8.10
C GLY A 114 3.89 17.73 8.02
N TYR A 115 2.87 16.88 8.22
CA TYR A 115 1.46 17.24 8.16
C TYR A 115 0.78 16.90 9.48
N ARG A 116 -0.21 17.71 9.90
CA ARG A 116 -0.95 17.43 11.14
C ARG A 116 -1.70 16.09 11.11
N GLU A 117 -2.10 15.68 9.92
CA GLU A 117 -2.79 14.45 9.61
C GLU A 117 -2.16 13.89 8.34
N PHE A 118 -1.83 12.60 8.33
CA PHE A 118 -1.41 11.91 7.13
C PHE A 118 -1.79 10.43 7.19
N ALA A 119 -2.54 9.96 6.21
CA ALA A 119 -2.88 8.56 6.13
C ALA A 119 -1.85 7.82 5.27
N GLN A 120 -1.13 6.85 5.86
CA GLN A 120 -0.22 5.96 5.16
C GLN A 120 -0.88 4.59 4.97
N ASN A 121 -0.82 4.02 3.77
CA ASN A 121 -1.38 2.71 3.46
C ASN A 121 -0.45 1.57 3.90
N ALA A 122 -1.02 0.38 4.09
CA ALA A 122 -0.26 -0.81 4.48
C ALA A 122 0.76 -1.24 3.40
N ASP A 123 0.47 -1.04 2.12
CA ASP A 123 1.37 -1.36 1.01
C ASP A 123 2.53 -0.35 0.87
N GLU A 124 2.38 0.86 1.39
CA GLU A 124 3.45 1.85 1.46
C GLU A 124 4.48 1.43 2.52
N ILE A 125 4.01 1.02 3.70
CA ILE A 125 4.87 0.50 4.78
C ILE A 125 5.61 -0.77 4.33
N ALA A 126 4.96 -1.65 3.57
CA ALA A 126 5.58 -2.90 3.09
C ALA A 126 6.69 -2.69 2.04
N ARG A 127 6.82 -1.48 1.48
CA ARG A 127 7.85 -1.12 0.48
C ARG A 127 9.07 -0.42 1.09
N GLU A 128 8.98 0.02 2.34
CA GLU A 128 10.07 0.68 3.10
C GLU A 128 10.99 -0.35 3.76
#